data_AF-A0A074WG83-F1
#
_entry.id   AF-A0A074WG83-F1
#
_cell.length_a   1.000
_cell.length_b   1.000
_cell.length_c   1.000
_cell.angle_alpha   90.00
_cell.angle_beta   90.00
_cell.angle_gamma   90.00
#
_symmetry.space_group_name_H-M   'P 1'
#
loop_
_entity.id
_entity.type
_entity.pdbx_description
1 polymer ?
#
loop_
_entity_poly.entity_id
_entity_poly.type
_entity_poly.pdbx_seq_one_letter_code
_entity_poly.pdbx_strand_id
1 'polypeptide(L)'
;MSLTNCRFYEEKYPDVDSLVMVNVRQVAEMGAYVKLLEYDNIDGMILLSELSRRRIRSIQKLIRVGRNEVVVVLRVDKEKGYIDLSKRRVSPEDVLKCEDRYNKAKMVHSIMRHVAEKTSTPMEDLYKSIGWPLDKKYGSSLDAFRISISNKQVWDEVEFANNVIKEELISYISKRLTPQPTKVRADIEVTCFGYEGIDAVKTALRQAEARNTEDTQVKVKLVSPPLYVLTSQTLDKTIGITVLEEAIQEVTKTITAAGGTCSVKMAPKAVTENDDAELQALMDKRERENQEVSGDEDESDEDGIVAVDE
;
A
#
# COMPACT_ATOMS: atom_id res chain seq x y z
N MET A 1 -11.06 -27.43 -22.57
CA MET A 1 -11.31 -26.19 -21.81
C MET A 1 -10.03 -25.89 -21.06
N SER A 2 -9.46 -24.69 -21.23
CA SER A 2 -8.18 -24.37 -20.59
C SER A 2 -8.41 -24.18 -19.09
N LEU A 3 -7.61 -24.86 -18.27
CA LEU A 3 -7.65 -24.75 -16.81
C LEU A 3 -7.10 -23.39 -16.31
N THR A 4 -6.43 -22.63 -17.17
CA THR A 4 -5.52 -21.56 -16.74
C THR A 4 -5.84 -20.16 -17.26
N ASN A 5 -6.66 -20.03 -18.31
CA ASN A 5 -6.96 -18.73 -18.91
C ASN A 5 -8.47 -18.48 -18.91
N CYS A 6 -8.86 -17.32 -18.40
CA CYS A 6 -10.22 -16.83 -18.42
C CYS A 6 -10.21 -15.30 -18.61
N ARG A 7 -11.22 -14.80 -19.31
CA ARG A 7 -11.52 -13.38 -19.44
C ARG A 7 -11.90 -12.76 -18.09
N PHE A 8 -11.52 -11.51 -17.92
CA PHE A 8 -11.69 -10.78 -16.66
C PHE A 8 -13.13 -10.27 -16.53
N TYR A 9 -13.76 -9.92 -17.66
CA TYR A 9 -15.10 -9.37 -17.73
C TYR A 9 -16.11 -10.36 -18.34
N GLU A 10 -17.40 -10.12 -18.07
CA GLU A 10 -18.51 -10.93 -18.61
C GLU A 10 -18.60 -10.84 -20.14
N GLU A 11 -18.30 -9.67 -20.68
CA GLU A 11 -18.33 -9.41 -22.11
C GLU A 11 -17.15 -10.09 -22.81
N LYS A 12 -17.44 -10.75 -23.94
CA LYS A 12 -16.40 -11.42 -24.75
C LYS A 12 -15.49 -10.42 -25.46
N TYR A 13 -16.03 -9.25 -25.79
CA TYR A 13 -15.33 -8.21 -26.51
C TYR A 13 -15.50 -6.88 -25.77
N PRO A 14 -14.48 -6.03 -25.75
CA PRO A 14 -14.60 -4.71 -25.16
C PRO A 14 -15.55 -3.82 -25.97
N ASP A 15 -16.15 -2.84 -25.31
CA ASP A 15 -16.89 -1.78 -25.97
C ASP A 15 -15.99 -0.79 -26.71
N VAL A 16 -16.57 -0.08 -27.69
CA VAL A 16 -15.90 1.01 -28.40
C VAL A 16 -15.60 2.15 -27.41
N ASP A 17 -14.46 2.82 -27.62
CA ASP A 17 -13.90 3.88 -26.76
C ASP A 17 -13.48 3.43 -25.34
N SER A 18 -13.50 2.12 -25.06
CA SER A 18 -12.97 1.59 -23.80
C SER A 18 -11.44 1.58 -23.78
N LEU A 19 -10.87 1.80 -22.58
CA LEU A 19 -9.44 1.70 -22.31
C LEU A 19 -9.10 0.27 -21.89
N VAL A 20 -8.13 -0.33 -22.56
CA VAL A 20 -7.71 -1.71 -22.30
C VAL A 20 -6.18 -1.82 -22.26
N MET A 21 -5.70 -2.73 -21.41
CA MET A 21 -4.28 -3.08 -21.33
C MET A 21 -3.95 -4.18 -22.34
N VAL A 22 -2.97 -3.93 -23.20
CA VAL A 22 -2.55 -4.88 -24.24
C VAL A 22 -1.07 -5.23 -24.13
N ASN A 23 -0.73 -6.47 -24.48
CA ASN A 23 0.65 -6.91 -24.64
C ASN A 23 1.03 -6.97 -26.13
N VAL A 24 2.15 -6.36 -26.49
CA VAL A 24 2.59 -6.35 -27.90
C VAL A 24 3.21 -7.68 -28.27
N ARG A 25 2.60 -8.39 -29.23
CA ARG A 25 3.09 -9.70 -29.70
C ARG A 25 4.08 -9.55 -30.85
N GLN A 26 3.73 -8.76 -31.86
CA GLN A 26 4.56 -8.59 -33.05
C GLN A 26 4.32 -7.22 -33.67
N VAL A 27 5.37 -6.64 -34.25
CA VAL A 27 5.28 -5.42 -35.05
C VAL A 27 5.45 -5.79 -36.52
N ALA A 28 4.51 -5.39 -37.35
CA ALA A 28 4.50 -5.59 -38.80
C ALA A 28 4.50 -4.23 -39.54
N GLU A 29 4.65 -4.26 -40.86
CA GLU A 29 4.69 -3.04 -41.68
C GLU A 29 3.36 -2.28 -41.70
N MET A 30 2.23 -2.99 -41.58
CA MET A 30 0.88 -2.40 -41.56
C MET A 30 0.39 -2.00 -40.17
N GLY A 31 0.98 -2.54 -39.09
CA GLY A 31 0.49 -2.35 -37.72
C GLY A 31 1.28 -3.10 -36.67
N ALA A 32 0.93 -2.89 -35.41
CA ALA A 32 1.37 -3.75 -34.31
C ALA A 32 0.23 -4.69 -33.92
N TYR A 33 0.53 -5.99 -33.93
CA TYR A 33 -0.35 -7.03 -33.41
C TYR A 33 -0.14 -7.15 -31.91
N VAL A 34 -1.23 -7.03 -31.17
CA VAL A 34 -1.24 -7.03 -29.71
C VAL A 34 -2.26 -8.03 -29.19
N LYS A 35 -2.13 -8.43 -27.93
CA LYS A 35 -3.07 -9.31 -27.25
C LYS A 35 -3.72 -8.56 -26.10
N LEU A 36 -5.05 -8.61 -26.01
CA LEU A 36 -5.79 -8.01 -24.90
C LEU A 36 -5.72 -8.95 -23.69
N LEU A 37 -4.96 -8.57 -22.67
CA LEU A 37 -4.74 -9.42 -21.49
C LEU A 37 -6.03 -9.63 -20.67
N GLU A 38 -6.93 -8.65 -20.71
CA GLU A 38 -8.19 -8.67 -19.96
C GLU A 38 -9.27 -9.56 -20.60
N TYR A 39 -9.18 -9.81 -21.91
CA TYR A 39 -10.19 -10.53 -22.69
C TYR A 39 -9.59 -11.81 -23.28
N ASP A 40 -9.07 -12.69 -22.42
CA ASP A 40 -8.56 -14.02 -22.82
C ASP A 40 -7.49 -14.01 -23.92
N ASN A 41 -6.67 -12.96 -23.99
CA ASN A 41 -5.63 -12.80 -24.99
C ASN A 41 -6.13 -12.76 -26.44
N ILE A 42 -7.34 -12.23 -26.68
CA ILE A 42 -7.84 -11.95 -28.03
C ILE A 42 -6.83 -11.07 -28.77
N ASP A 43 -6.59 -11.38 -30.03
CA ASP A 43 -5.69 -10.62 -30.88
C ASP A 43 -6.36 -9.28 -31.31
N GLY A 44 -5.61 -8.19 -31.18
CA GLY A 44 -5.98 -6.86 -31.64
C GLY A 44 -4.89 -6.26 -32.52
N MET A 45 -5.25 -5.23 -33.29
CA MET A 45 -4.34 -4.55 -34.21
C MET A 45 -4.30 -3.05 -33.93
N ILE A 46 -3.10 -2.50 -33.80
CA ILE A 46 -2.87 -1.06 -33.74
C ILE A 46 -2.33 -0.60 -35.10
N LEU A 47 -3.06 0.28 -35.78
CA LEU A 47 -2.58 0.89 -37.03
C LEU A 47 -1.41 1.84 -36.75
N LEU A 48 -0.44 1.95 -37.68
CA LEU A 48 0.70 2.87 -37.52
C LEU A 48 0.27 4.33 -37.33
N SER A 49 -0.78 4.74 -38.05
CA SER A 49 -1.37 6.09 -37.95
C SER A 49 -1.95 6.39 -36.56
N GLU A 50 -2.32 5.35 -35.82
CA GLU A 50 -2.92 5.44 -34.48
C GLU A 50 -1.90 5.14 -33.35
N LEU A 51 -0.60 5.07 -33.69
CA LEU A 51 0.48 4.81 -32.75
C LEU A 51 1.00 6.07 -32.04
N SER A 52 1.08 7.19 -32.75
CA SER A 52 1.61 8.45 -32.20
C SER A 52 0.96 9.67 -32.83
N ARG A 53 0.89 10.77 -32.07
CA ARG A 53 0.46 12.09 -32.56
C ARG A 53 1.55 12.79 -33.39
N ARG A 54 2.83 12.40 -33.24
CA ARG A 54 3.99 13.03 -33.89
C ARG A 54 4.57 12.13 -34.97
N ARG A 55 5.29 12.71 -35.95
CA ARG A 55 5.99 11.94 -36.99
C ARG A 55 6.99 10.96 -36.34
N ILE A 56 6.87 9.70 -36.70
CA ILE A 56 7.64 8.59 -36.10
C ILE A 56 8.99 8.50 -36.81
N ARG A 57 10.10 8.56 -36.06
CA ARG A 57 11.45 8.27 -36.58
C ARG A 57 11.79 6.77 -36.53
N SER A 58 11.35 6.08 -35.48
CA SER A 58 11.54 4.64 -35.31
C SER A 58 10.42 4.05 -34.46
N ILE A 59 9.80 2.98 -34.94
CA ILE A 59 8.66 2.30 -34.30
C ILE A 59 9.13 1.56 -33.03
N GLN A 60 10.33 0.98 -33.06
CA GLN A 60 10.92 0.21 -31.96
C GLN A 60 11.14 1.03 -30.68
N LYS A 61 11.18 2.36 -30.78
CA LYS A 61 11.28 3.24 -29.62
C LYS A 61 9.93 3.45 -28.93
N LEU A 62 8.84 3.40 -29.68
CA LEU A 62 7.47 3.67 -29.19
C LEU A 62 6.75 2.42 -28.71
N ILE A 63 7.02 1.28 -29.36
CA ILE A 63 6.49 -0.02 -29.01
C ILE A 63 7.63 -1.03 -29.03
N ARG A 64 7.70 -1.84 -27.98
CA ARG A 64 8.58 -3.01 -27.90
C ARG A 64 7.75 -4.26 -27.74
N VAL A 65 8.13 -5.30 -28.47
CA VAL A 65 7.55 -6.63 -28.33
C VAL A 65 7.70 -7.10 -26.88
N GLY A 66 6.63 -7.68 -26.33
CA GLY A 66 6.56 -8.18 -24.96
C GLY A 66 6.24 -7.12 -23.90
N ARG A 67 6.15 -5.83 -24.25
CA ARG A 67 5.72 -4.79 -23.30
C ARG A 67 4.21 -4.62 -23.28
N ASN A 68 3.71 -4.24 -22.11
CA ASN A 68 2.32 -3.85 -21.91
C ASN A 68 2.15 -2.36 -22.22
N GLU A 69 1.07 -2.04 -22.92
CA GLU A 69 0.72 -0.69 -23.35
C GLU A 69 -0.78 -0.48 -23.13
N VAL A 70 -1.15 0.74 -22.74
CA VAL A 70 -2.57 1.13 -22.64
C VAL A 70 -3.03 1.69 -23.98
N VAL A 71 -4.17 1.21 -24.47
CA VAL A 71 -4.76 1.62 -25.74
C VAL A 71 -6.28 1.78 -25.61
N VAL A 72 -6.87 2.57 -26.50
CA VAL A 72 -8.32 2.73 -26.64
C VAL A 72 -8.82 1.84 -27.78
N VAL A 73 -9.96 1.21 -27.59
CA VAL A 73 -10.68 0.45 -28.61
C VAL A 73 -11.40 1.40 -29.57
N LEU A 74 -11.08 1.34 -30.87
CA LEU A 74 -11.75 2.16 -31.89
C LEU A 74 -12.93 1.45 -32.52
N ARG A 75 -12.75 0.18 -32.87
CA ARG A 75 -13.74 -0.60 -33.58
C ARG A 75 -13.59 -2.07 -33.22
N VAL A 76 -14.71 -2.74 -33.07
CA VAL A 76 -14.78 -4.17 -32.82
C VAL A 76 -15.63 -4.81 -33.89
N ASP A 77 -15.04 -5.74 -34.63
CA ASP A 77 -15.74 -6.63 -35.54
C ASP A 77 -16.00 -7.96 -34.80
N LYS A 78 -17.25 -8.15 -34.36
CA LYS A 78 -17.68 -9.33 -33.60
C LYS A 78 -17.75 -10.61 -34.46
N GLU A 79 -17.86 -10.48 -35.79
CA GLU A 79 -17.96 -11.63 -36.70
C GLU A 79 -16.58 -12.22 -36.99
N LYS A 80 -15.59 -11.34 -37.22
CA LYS A 80 -14.22 -11.76 -37.53
C LYS A 80 -13.30 -11.79 -36.31
N GLY A 81 -13.73 -11.21 -35.19
CA GLY A 81 -12.94 -11.09 -33.97
C GLY A 81 -11.79 -10.09 -34.07
N TYR A 82 -11.85 -9.15 -35.02
CA TYR A 82 -10.84 -8.10 -35.17
C TYR A 82 -11.16 -6.90 -34.29
N ILE A 83 -10.15 -6.42 -33.56
CA ILE A 83 -10.25 -5.24 -32.70
C ILE A 83 -9.21 -4.22 -33.18
N ASP A 84 -9.70 -3.08 -33.65
CA ASP A 84 -8.85 -1.94 -34.00
C ASP A 84 -8.59 -1.10 -32.76
N LEU A 85 -7.32 -0.83 -32.50
CA LEU A 85 -6.85 -0.16 -31.28
C LEU A 85 -6.07 1.11 -31.63
N SER A 86 -6.11 2.09 -30.72
CA SER A 86 -5.36 3.34 -30.83
C SER A 86 -4.61 3.67 -29.55
N LYS A 87 -3.31 3.92 -29.68
CA LYS A 87 -2.48 4.50 -28.62
C LYS A 87 -2.51 6.02 -28.64
N ARG A 88 -2.79 6.62 -29.80
CA ARG A 88 -2.76 8.07 -30.03
C ARG A 88 -3.82 8.83 -29.22
N ARG A 89 -4.97 8.22 -28.97
CA ARG A 89 -6.13 8.84 -28.30
C ARG A 89 -6.07 8.77 -26.78
N VAL A 90 -5.13 8.02 -26.22
CA VAL A 90 -4.99 7.85 -24.77
C VAL A 90 -4.37 9.11 -24.15
N SER A 91 -5.00 9.67 -23.12
CA SER A 91 -4.44 10.75 -22.31
C SER A 91 -3.62 10.18 -21.14
N PRO A 92 -2.62 10.90 -20.59
CA PRO A 92 -1.83 10.39 -19.47
C PRO A 92 -2.67 10.09 -18.22
N GLU A 93 -3.74 10.86 -17.97
CA GLU A 93 -4.70 10.58 -16.90
C GLU A 93 -5.45 9.26 -17.10
N ASP A 94 -5.77 8.94 -18.35
CA ASP A 94 -6.47 7.72 -18.73
C ASP A 94 -5.56 6.50 -18.62
N VAL A 95 -4.25 6.67 -18.88
CA VAL A 95 -3.25 5.61 -18.63
C VAL A 95 -3.27 5.20 -17.17
N LEU A 96 -3.20 6.17 -16.24
CA LEU A 96 -3.18 5.88 -14.80
C LEU A 96 -4.47 5.19 -14.34
N LYS A 97 -5.64 5.63 -14.82
CA LYS A 97 -6.92 4.99 -14.51
C LYS A 97 -7.00 3.56 -15.04
N CYS A 98 -6.50 3.33 -16.26
CA CYS A 98 -6.47 2.00 -16.86
C CYS A 98 -5.48 1.08 -16.15
N GLU A 99 -4.31 1.59 -15.76
CA GLU A 99 -3.33 0.83 -14.99
C GLU A 99 -3.87 0.42 -13.62
N ASP A 100 -4.56 1.33 -12.91
CA ASP A 100 -5.20 1.00 -11.63
C ASP A 100 -6.29 -0.07 -11.83
N ARG A 101 -7.20 0.12 -12.79
CA ARG A 101 -8.24 -0.88 -13.12
C ARG A 101 -7.64 -2.24 -13.46
N TYR A 102 -6.63 -2.27 -14.32
CA TYR A 102 -5.95 -3.49 -14.73
C TYR A 102 -5.25 -4.16 -13.55
N ASN A 103 -4.59 -3.40 -12.68
CA ASN A 103 -3.96 -3.94 -11.48
C ASN A 103 -4.98 -4.54 -10.51
N LYS A 104 -6.13 -3.90 -10.32
CA LYS A 104 -7.25 -4.45 -9.53
C LYS A 104 -7.73 -5.77 -10.10
N ALA A 105 -8.01 -5.81 -11.40
CA ALA A 105 -8.52 -7.01 -12.05
C ALA A 105 -7.47 -8.14 -12.13
N LYS A 106 -6.19 -7.80 -12.32
CA LYS A 106 -5.06 -8.75 -12.27
C LYS A 106 -4.90 -9.37 -10.87
N MET A 107 -5.09 -8.59 -9.81
CA MET A 107 -5.08 -9.12 -8.45
C MET A 107 -6.23 -10.11 -8.23
N VAL A 108 -7.45 -9.77 -8.65
CA VAL A 108 -8.60 -10.68 -8.61
C VAL A 108 -8.32 -11.95 -9.40
N HIS A 109 -7.76 -11.82 -10.61
CA HIS A 109 -7.42 -12.96 -11.45
C HIS A 109 -6.37 -13.87 -10.81
N SER A 110 -5.36 -13.31 -10.14
CA SER A 110 -4.37 -14.08 -9.38
C SER A 110 -5.00 -14.88 -8.23
N ILE A 111 -5.94 -14.27 -7.50
CA ILE A 111 -6.70 -14.93 -6.43
C ILE A 111 -7.55 -16.07 -6.99
N MET A 112 -8.34 -15.79 -8.04
CA MET A 112 -9.20 -16.78 -8.69
C MET A 112 -8.39 -17.93 -9.28
N ARG A 113 -7.21 -17.65 -9.84
CA ARG A 113 -6.30 -18.68 -10.36
C ARG A 113 -5.82 -19.62 -9.25
N HIS A 114 -5.43 -19.07 -8.10
CA HIS A 114 -5.01 -19.90 -6.97
C HIS A 114 -6.13 -20.80 -6.45
N VAL A 115 -7.35 -20.25 -6.35
CA VAL A 115 -8.54 -21.01 -5.96
C VAL A 115 -8.88 -22.08 -7.00
N ALA A 116 -8.78 -21.77 -8.30
CA ALA A 116 -9.00 -22.72 -9.39
C ALA A 116 -7.99 -23.88 -9.38
N GLU A 117 -6.70 -23.58 -9.21
CA GLU A 117 -5.63 -24.60 -9.13
C GLU A 117 -5.86 -25.56 -7.95
N LYS A 118 -6.25 -25.03 -6.79
CA LYS A 118 -6.43 -25.83 -5.58
C LYS A 118 -7.73 -26.66 -5.58
N THR A 119 -8.79 -26.12 -6.17
CA THR A 119 -10.11 -26.79 -6.24
C THR A 119 -10.29 -27.63 -7.50
N SER A 120 -9.33 -27.56 -8.43
CA SER A 120 -9.40 -28.20 -9.77
C SER A 120 -10.69 -27.88 -10.52
N THR A 121 -11.29 -26.71 -10.25
CA THR A 121 -12.49 -26.23 -10.94
C THR A 121 -12.11 -25.35 -12.12
N PRO A 122 -12.87 -25.39 -13.23
CA PRO A 122 -12.61 -24.52 -14.37
C PRO A 122 -12.82 -23.06 -13.96
N MET A 123 -11.85 -22.22 -14.31
CA MET A 123 -11.84 -20.80 -13.96
C MET A 123 -13.08 -20.06 -14.47
N GLU A 124 -13.62 -20.44 -15.62
CA GLU A 124 -14.82 -19.80 -16.19
C GLU A 124 -16.06 -19.92 -15.29
N ASP A 125 -16.23 -21.05 -14.60
CA ASP A 125 -17.37 -21.27 -13.72
C ASP A 125 -17.23 -20.47 -12.41
N LEU A 126 -16.00 -20.25 -11.95
CA LEU A 126 -15.70 -19.36 -10.82
C LEU A 126 -15.99 -17.89 -11.16
N TYR A 127 -15.67 -17.44 -12.38
CA TYR A 127 -16.01 -16.08 -12.80
C TYR A 127 -17.51 -15.88 -12.98
N LYS A 128 -18.22 -16.87 -13.54
CA LYS A 128 -19.68 -16.85 -13.67
C LYS A 128 -20.39 -16.77 -12.33
N SER A 129 -19.95 -17.58 -11.36
CA SER A 129 -20.58 -17.67 -10.05
C SER A 129 -20.21 -16.49 -9.15
N ILE A 130 -18.93 -16.09 -9.13
CA ILE A 130 -18.41 -15.14 -8.13
C ILE A 130 -17.96 -13.83 -8.77
N GLY A 131 -17.16 -13.90 -9.84
CA GLY A 131 -16.50 -12.73 -10.43
C GLY A 131 -17.47 -11.68 -10.99
N TRP A 132 -18.32 -12.07 -11.95
CA TRP A 132 -19.20 -11.16 -12.69
C TRP A 132 -20.35 -10.59 -11.84
N PRO A 133 -21.02 -11.37 -10.96
CA PRO A 133 -22.03 -10.81 -10.07
C PRO A 133 -21.48 -9.74 -9.12
N LEU A 134 -20.26 -9.96 -8.59
CA LEU A 134 -19.61 -9.00 -7.70
C LEU A 134 -19.18 -7.73 -8.45
N ASP A 135 -18.69 -7.86 -9.68
CA ASP A 135 -18.30 -6.72 -10.51
C ASP A 135 -19.51 -5.82 -10.84
N LYS A 136 -20.66 -6.41 -11.13
CA LYS A 136 -21.90 -5.68 -11.43
C LYS A 136 -22.45 -4.88 -10.24
N LYS A 137 -22.28 -5.39 -9.02
CA LYS A 137 -22.83 -4.77 -7.80
C LYS A 137 -21.92 -3.69 -7.21
N TYR A 138 -20.60 -3.94 -7.18
CA TYR A 138 -19.64 -3.05 -6.54
C TYR A 138 -18.76 -2.28 -7.53
N GLY A 139 -18.94 -2.49 -8.84
CA GLY A 139 -18.17 -1.85 -9.91
C GLY A 139 -16.75 -2.41 -10.08
N SER A 140 -16.17 -3.02 -9.05
CA SER A 140 -14.94 -3.79 -9.14
C SER A 140 -14.96 -4.96 -8.16
N SER A 141 -14.65 -6.16 -8.63
CA SER A 141 -14.58 -7.36 -7.77
C SER A 141 -13.54 -7.22 -6.64
N LEU A 142 -12.49 -6.41 -6.81
CA LEU A 142 -11.49 -6.19 -5.75
C LEU A 142 -12.09 -5.41 -4.57
N ASP A 143 -12.90 -4.40 -4.86
CA ASP A 143 -13.50 -3.57 -3.82
C ASP A 143 -14.54 -4.39 -3.04
N ALA A 144 -15.28 -5.27 -3.72
CA ALA A 144 -16.10 -6.29 -3.07
C ALA A 144 -15.27 -7.21 -2.16
N PHE A 145 -14.10 -7.69 -2.61
CA PHE A 145 -13.22 -8.51 -1.78
C PHE A 145 -12.67 -7.76 -0.56
N ARG A 146 -12.38 -6.47 -0.67
CA ARG A 146 -11.97 -5.66 0.48
C ARG A 146 -13.09 -5.51 1.49
N ILE A 147 -14.30 -5.15 1.04
CA ILE A 147 -15.48 -5.04 1.90
C ILE A 147 -15.78 -6.38 2.56
N SER A 148 -15.53 -7.50 1.86
CA SER A 148 -15.78 -8.84 2.38
C SER A 148 -14.96 -9.21 3.63
N ILE A 149 -13.84 -8.52 3.88
CA ILE A 149 -13.02 -8.70 5.08
C ILE A 149 -13.74 -8.10 6.29
N SER A 150 -14.32 -6.91 6.13
CA SER A 150 -15.04 -6.20 7.19
C SER A 150 -16.49 -6.68 7.36
N ASN A 151 -17.17 -7.01 6.25
CA ASN A 151 -18.56 -7.45 6.26
C ASN A 151 -18.74 -8.72 5.42
N LYS A 152 -18.98 -9.84 6.10
CA LYS A 152 -19.16 -11.16 5.48
C LYS A 152 -20.44 -11.30 4.65
N GLN A 153 -21.37 -10.35 4.75
CA GLN A 153 -22.65 -10.35 4.02
C GLN A 153 -22.50 -10.19 2.50
N VAL A 154 -21.33 -9.75 2.02
CA VAL A 154 -21.03 -9.65 0.57
C VAL A 154 -21.17 -11.01 -0.13
N TRP A 155 -21.00 -12.11 0.61
CA TRP A 155 -21.04 -13.47 0.10
C TRP A 155 -22.43 -14.14 0.18
N ASP A 156 -23.44 -13.49 0.75
CA ASP A 156 -24.76 -14.13 0.94
C ASP A 156 -25.61 -14.14 -0.34
N GLU A 157 -25.26 -13.30 -1.32
CA GLU A 157 -25.92 -13.23 -2.62
C GLU A 157 -25.19 -14.03 -3.72
N VAL A 158 -24.12 -14.73 -3.36
CA VAL A 158 -23.29 -15.50 -4.30
C VAL A 158 -23.56 -16.99 -4.12
N GLU A 159 -24.06 -17.64 -5.16
CA GLU A 159 -24.24 -19.09 -5.17
C GLU A 159 -22.87 -19.78 -5.34
N PHE A 160 -22.31 -20.26 -4.23
CA PHE A 160 -21.11 -21.09 -4.27
C PHE A 160 -21.51 -22.52 -4.63
N ALA A 161 -20.98 -23.04 -5.74
CA ALA A 161 -21.18 -24.43 -6.11
C ALA A 161 -20.60 -25.42 -5.09
N ASN A 162 -19.60 -25.01 -4.29
CA ASN A 162 -18.99 -25.82 -3.23
C ASN A 162 -18.56 -24.93 -2.04
N ASN A 163 -18.89 -25.34 -0.81
CA ASN A 163 -18.46 -24.66 0.42
C ASN A 163 -16.92 -24.59 0.56
N VAL A 164 -16.20 -25.58 0.00
CA VAL A 164 -14.73 -25.61 -0.02
C VAL A 164 -14.13 -24.43 -0.79
N ILE A 165 -14.79 -23.98 -1.87
CA ILE A 165 -14.35 -22.82 -2.66
C ILE A 165 -14.46 -21.55 -1.82
N LYS A 166 -15.58 -21.39 -1.10
CA LYS A 166 -15.85 -20.22 -0.26
C LYS A 166 -14.81 -20.08 0.85
N GLU A 167 -14.55 -21.16 1.59
CA GLU A 167 -13.59 -21.14 2.69
C GLU A 167 -12.16 -20.84 2.21
N GLU A 168 -11.72 -21.49 1.13
CA GLU A 168 -10.39 -21.26 0.59
C GLU A 168 -10.23 -19.84 0.04
N LEU A 169 -11.26 -19.35 -0.66
CA LEU A 169 -11.27 -18.00 -1.20
C LEU A 169 -11.22 -16.95 -0.09
N ILE A 170 -12.02 -17.11 0.98
CA ILE A 170 -11.98 -16.21 2.16
C ILE A 170 -10.62 -16.31 2.88
N SER A 171 -10.06 -17.51 3.03
CA SER A 171 -8.74 -17.74 3.62
C SER A 171 -7.64 -17.05 2.80
N TYR A 172 -7.71 -17.13 1.48
CA TYR A 172 -6.73 -16.51 0.60
C TYR A 172 -6.89 -14.99 0.54
N ILE A 173 -8.12 -14.49 0.45
CA ILE A 173 -8.43 -13.05 0.49
C ILE A 173 -7.97 -12.44 1.82
N SER A 174 -8.30 -13.06 2.95
CA SER A 174 -7.82 -12.56 4.25
C SER A 174 -6.30 -12.57 4.32
N LYS A 175 -5.60 -13.60 3.85
CA LYS A 175 -4.11 -13.59 3.85
C LYS A 175 -3.49 -12.52 2.94
N ARG A 176 -4.12 -12.23 1.78
CA ARG A 176 -3.55 -11.34 0.75
C ARG A 176 -3.99 -9.89 0.88
N LEU A 177 -5.24 -9.64 1.27
CA LEU A 177 -5.87 -8.33 1.29
C LEU A 177 -6.03 -7.77 2.72
N THR A 178 -5.80 -8.56 3.78
CA THR A 178 -5.80 -7.99 5.13
C THR A 178 -4.72 -6.92 5.19
N PRO A 179 -5.08 -5.66 5.49
CA PRO A 179 -4.10 -4.60 5.65
C PRO A 179 -3.13 -5.03 6.74
N GLN A 180 -1.83 -5.02 6.42
CA GLN A 180 -0.82 -5.21 7.44
C GLN A 180 -0.96 -4.05 8.45
N PRO A 181 -0.88 -4.31 9.76
CA PRO A 181 -1.00 -3.28 10.77
C PRO A 181 0.04 -2.20 10.49
N THR A 182 -0.43 -1.00 10.21
CA THR A 182 0.44 0.14 9.95
C THR A 182 0.82 0.75 11.29
N LYS A 183 2.12 0.89 11.52
CA LYS A 183 2.62 1.63 12.67
C LYS A 183 2.34 3.12 12.43
N VAL A 184 1.72 3.78 13.40
CA VAL A 184 1.54 5.23 13.44
C VAL A 184 2.47 5.76 14.53
N ARG A 185 3.16 6.85 14.24
CA ARG A 185 4.16 7.45 15.12
C ARG A 185 3.88 8.93 15.33
N ALA A 186 4.11 9.41 16.54
CA ALA A 186 4.20 10.83 16.86
C ALA A 186 5.43 11.10 17.73
N ASP A 187 6.08 12.23 17.50
CA ASP A 187 7.22 12.67 18.30
C ASP A 187 6.80 13.87 19.14
N ILE A 188 6.95 13.73 20.45
CA ILE A 188 6.64 14.79 21.41
C ILE A 188 7.87 15.15 22.22
N GLU A 189 8.02 16.43 22.49
CA GLU A 189 9.00 16.97 23.41
C GLU A 189 8.27 17.37 24.69
N VAL A 190 8.60 16.73 25.80
CA VAL A 190 7.97 16.98 27.10
C VAL A 190 9.00 17.53 28.06
N THR A 191 8.76 18.74 28.56
CA THR A 191 9.61 19.39 29.55
C THR A 191 8.80 19.73 30.79
N CYS A 192 9.33 19.43 31.97
CA CYS A 192 8.75 19.85 33.24
C CYS A 192 9.89 20.19 34.21
N PHE A 193 9.95 21.45 34.66
CA PHE A 193 10.99 21.96 35.54
C PHE A 193 10.58 21.97 37.02
N GLY A 194 9.41 21.43 37.35
CA GLY A 194 8.93 21.33 38.73
C GLY A 194 9.71 20.29 39.54
N TYR A 195 9.65 20.41 40.87
CA TYR A 195 10.30 19.47 41.80
C TYR A 195 9.79 18.02 41.63
N GLU A 196 8.51 17.86 41.25
CA GLU A 196 7.89 16.56 40.90
C GLU A 196 7.80 16.33 39.38
N GLY A 197 8.61 17.04 38.57
CA GLY A 197 8.48 17.04 37.12
C GLY A 197 8.65 15.67 36.47
N ILE A 198 9.55 14.83 36.99
CA ILE A 198 9.80 13.47 36.48
C ILE A 198 8.57 12.59 36.71
N ASP A 199 7.92 12.71 37.86
CA ASP A 199 6.76 11.90 38.21
C ASP A 199 5.51 12.38 37.46
N ALA A 200 5.37 13.69 37.24
CA ALA A 200 4.35 14.26 36.36
C ALA A 200 4.49 13.72 34.92
N VAL A 201 5.72 13.69 34.37
CA VAL A 201 5.98 13.14 33.03
C VAL A 201 5.67 11.65 32.96
N LYS A 202 6.14 10.85 33.94
CA LYS A 202 5.82 9.40 33.98
C LYS A 202 4.32 9.15 34.09
N THR A 203 3.60 9.94 34.88
CA THR A 203 2.15 9.79 35.07
C THR A 203 1.39 10.14 33.80
N ALA A 204 1.75 11.24 33.13
CA ALA A 204 1.16 11.64 31.86
C ALA A 204 1.39 10.58 30.77
N LEU A 205 2.61 10.04 30.66
CA LEU A 205 2.93 9.00 29.68
C LEU A 205 2.22 7.67 29.98
N ARG A 206 2.09 7.29 31.26
CA ARG A 206 1.32 6.10 31.66
C ARG A 206 -0.17 6.24 31.41
N GLN A 207 -0.74 7.44 31.58
CA GLN A 207 -2.15 7.71 31.22
C GLN A 207 -2.39 7.53 29.72
N ALA A 208 -1.45 8.01 28.89
CA ALA A 208 -1.48 7.76 27.45
C ALA A 208 -1.38 6.26 27.10
N GLU A 209 -0.60 5.47 27.83
CA GLU A 209 -0.53 4.01 27.63
C GLU A 209 -1.74 3.25 28.18
N ALA A 210 -2.41 3.77 29.21
CA ALA A 210 -3.57 3.13 29.84
C ALA A 210 -4.83 3.17 28.95
N ARG A 211 -4.90 4.10 27.99
CA ARG A 211 -6.01 4.28 27.06
C ARG A 211 -5.94 3.33 25.85
N ASN A 212 -5.56 2.07 26.10
CA ASN A 212 -5.49 1.05 25.06
C ASN A 212 -6.90 0.55 24.71
N THR A 213 -7.25 0.65 23.44
CA THR A 213 -8.34 -0.14 22.84
C THR A 213 -7.77 -1.51 22.45
N GLU A 214 -8.58 -2.58 22.44
CA GLU A 214 -8.11 -3.95 22.12
C GLU A 214 -7.37 -4.04 20.76
N ASP A 215 -7.72 -3.15 19.82
CA ASP A 215 -7.10 -3.06 18.48
C ASP A 215 -5.94 -2.04 18.36
N THR A 216 -5.73 -1.17 19.36
CA THR A 216 -4.76 -0.07 19.28
C THR A 216 -3.92 0.02 20.55
N GLN A 217 -2.78 -0.67 20.57
CA GLN A 217 -1.82 -0.56 21.67
C GLN A 217 -0.88 0.62 21.43
N VAL A 218 -0.89 1.61 22.31
CA VAL A 218 0.08 2.72 22.31
C VAL A 218 1.27 2.34 23.18
N LYS A 219 2.48 2.47 22.62
CA LYS A 219 3.75 2.27 23.31
C LYS A 219 4.56 3.54 23.26
N VAL A 220 4.99 4.02 24.42
CA VAL A 220 5.87 5.19 24.52
C VAL A 220 7.31 4.70 24.66
N LYS A 221 8.22 5.26 23.85
CA LYS A 221 9.65 5.06 23.97
C LYS A 221 10.35 6.39 24.20
N LEU A 222 11.31 6.40 25.11
CA LEU A 222 12.23 7.51 25.27
C LEU A 222 13.33 7.40 24.22
N VAL A 223 13.60 8.47 23.47
CA VAL A 223 14.79 8.54 22.61
C VAL A 223 15.93 9.20 23.39
N SER A 224 15.66 10.39 23.92
CA SER A 224 16.60 11.18 24.72
C SER A 224 15.78 12.24 25.44
N PRO A 225 15.98 12.53 26.73
CA PRO A 225 15.31 13.68 27.35
C PRO A 225 15.61 14.96 26.56
N PRO A 226 14.64 15.82 26.21
CA PRO A 226 13.20 15.80 26.47
C PRO A 226 12.30 15.16 25.38
N LEU A 227 12.87 14.43 24.41
CA LEU A 227 12.20 13.79 23.27
C LEU A 227 11.68 12.37 23.57
N TYR A 228 10.39 12.20 23.36
CA TYR A 228 9.65 10.94 23.47
C TYR A 228 8.95 10.61 22.15
N VAL A 229 8.88 9.32 21.85
CA VAL A 229 8.22 8.80 20.64
C VAL A 229 7.06 7.92 21.07
N LEU A 230 5.87 8.26 20.57
CA LEU A 230 4.67 7.44 20.71
C LEU A 230 4.52 6.61 19.46
N THR A 231 4.37 5.31 19.64
CA THR A 231 4.13 4.34 18.56
C THR A 231 2.83 3.61 18.82
N SER A 232 1.98 3.48 17.80
CA SER A 232 0.75 2.68 17.87
C SER A 232 0.65 1.78 16.65
N GLN A 233 0.22 0.54 16.82
CA GLN A 233 -0.04 -0.38 15.70
C GLN A 233 -1.54 -0.42 15.46
N THR A 234 -1.97 -0.02 14.25
CA THR A 234 -3.40 0.05 13.90
C THR A 234 -3.64 -0.47 12.49
N LEU A 235 -4.78 -1.11 12.26
CA LEU A 235 -5.19 -1.57 10.92
C LEU A 235 -5.63 -0.39 10.05
N ASP A 236 -6.28 0.61 10.67
CA ASP A 236 -6.77 1.81 10.02
C ASP A 236 -5.95 3.05 10.37
N LYS A 237 -5.40 3.68 9.34
CA LYS A 237 -4.54 4.87 9.47
C LYS A 237 -5.26 6.04 10.15
N THR A 238 -6.53 6.25 9.84
CA THR A 238 -7.30 7.39 10.35
C THR A 238 -7.60 7.24 11.84
N ILE A 239 -8.03 6.05 12.26
CA ILE A 239 -8.33 5.75 13.66
C ILE A 239 -7.05 5.82 14.50
N GLY A 240 -5.93 5.31 13.99
CA GLY A 240 -4.64 5.41 14.69
C GLY A 240 -4.15 6.84 14.88
N ILE A 241 -4.37 7.71 13.89
CA ILE A 241 -4.01 9.14 13.99
C ILE A 241 -4.86 9.84 15.06
N THR A 242 -6.18 9.62 15.06
CA THR A 242 -7.08 10.27 16.03
C THR A 242 -6.80 9.83 17.46
N VAL A 243 -6.54 8.52 17.68
CA VAL A 243 -6.21 7.99 19.02
C VAL A 243 -4.91 8.60 19.55
N LEU A 244 -3.88 8.71 18.71
CA LEU A 244 -2.62 9.35 19.10
C LEU A 244 -2.79 10.84 19.37
N GLU A 245 -3.59 11.54 18.57
CA GLU A 245 -3.86 12.97 18.78
C GLU A 245 -4.60 13.23 20.09
N GLU A 246 -5.61 12.43 20.42
CA GLU A 246 -6.29 12.50 21.72
C GLU A 246 -5.34 12.20 22.88
N ALA A 247 -4.45 11.20 22.75
CA ALA A 247 -3.45 10.89 23.76
C ALA A 247 -2.46 12.05 23.98
N ILE A 248 -2.01 12.71 22.91
CA ILE A 248 -1.12 13.88 22.98
C ILE A 248 -1.83 15.06 23.66
N GLN A 249 -3.11 15.28 23.36
CA GLN A 249 -3.90 16.33 24.03
C GLN A 249 -4.04 16.07 25.52
N GLU A 250 -4.26 14.83 25.93
CA GLU A 250 -4.34 14.44 27.34
C GLU A 250 -2.99 14.61 28.06
N VAL A 251 -1.90 14.13 27.47
CA VAL A 251 -0.54 14.36 27.98
C VAL A 251 -0.27 15.85 28.15
N THR A 252 -0.68 16.66 27.17
CA THR A 252 -0.50 18.12 27.25
C THR A 252 -1.30 18.73 28.41
N LYS A 253 -2.52 18.26 28.69
CA LYS A 253 -3.31 18.71 29.85
C LYS A 253 -2.66 18.33 31.18
N THR A 254 -2.18 17.09 31.33
CA THR A 254 -1.54 16.63 32.57
C THR A 254 -0.22 17.36 32.81
N ILE A 255 0.57 17.61 31.76
CA ILE A 255 1.85 18.32 31.85
C ILE A 255 1.66 19.82 32.16
N THR A 256 0.68 20.47 31.54
CA THR A 256 0.38 21.88 31.82
C THR A 256 -0.16 22.09 33.24
N ALA A 257 -0.93 21.14 33.79
CA ALA A 257 -1.36 21.16 35.19
C ALA A 257 -0.17 21.08 36.18
N ALA A 258 0.90 20.38 35.80
CA ALA A 258 2.13 20.26 36.58
C ALA A 258 3.15 21.41 36.31
N GLY A 259 2.80 22.42 35.52
CA GLY A 259 3.69 23.54 35.18
C GLY A 259 4.78 23.21 34.15
N GLY A 260 4.60 22.13 33.37
CA GLY A 260 5.47 21.78 32.25
C GLY A 260 4.95 22.26 30.88
N THR A 261 5.74 22.05 29.84
CA THR A 261 5.40 22.35 28.44
C THR A 261 5.53 21.09 27.58
N CYS A 262 4.55 20.85 26.70
CA CYS A 262 4.59 19.79 25.71
C CYS A 262 4.60 20.41 24.30
N SER A 263 5.55 20.04 23.45
CA SER A 263 5.59 20.47 22.05
C SER A 263 5.66 19.27 21.11
N VAL A 264 4.83 19.26 20.07
CA VAL A 264 4.78 18.16 19.10
C VAL A 264 5.76 18.46 17.98
N LYS A 265 6.86 17.70 17.87
CA LYS A 265 7.83 17.84 16.77
C LYS A 265 7.31 17.21 15.50
N MET A 266 6.68 16.03 15.63
CA MET A 266 6.10 15.31 14.52
C MET A 266 4.68 14.88 14.90
N ALA A 267 3.71 15.45 14.19
CA ALA A 267 2.31 15.05 14.31
C ALA A 267 2.13 13.56 13.96
N PRO A 268 1.07 12.90 14.49
CA PRO A 268 0.81 11.50 14.24
C PRO A 268 0.76 11.19 12.75
N LYS A 269 1.71 10.38 12.28
CA LYS A 269 1.85 9.96 10.88
C LYS A 269 2.06 8.46 10.80
N ALA A 270 1.44 7.83 9.81
CA ALA A 270 1.72 6.44 9.46
C ALA A 270 3.18 6.33 8.98
N VAL A 271 3.98 5.53 9.69
CA VAL A 271 5.39 5.33 9.37
C VAL A 271 5.58 4.17 8.40
N THR A 272 6.54 4.33 7.52
CA THR A 272 7.02 3.28 6.61
C THR A 272 8.18 2.50 7.26
N GLU A 273 8.54 1.34 6.70
CA GLU A 273 9.69 0.57 7.18
C GLU A 273 11.00 1.36 7.15
N ASN A 274 11.14 2.29 6.20
CA ASN A 274 12.30 3.16 6.11
C ASN A 274 12.38 4.16 7.29
N ASP A 275 11.24 4.73 7.69
CA ASP A 275 11.18 5.68 8.82
C ASP A 275 11.48 4.99 10.17
N ASP A 276 11.12 3.70 10.30
CA ASP A 276 11.41 2.88 11.49
C ASP A 276 12.92 2.59 11.60
N ALA A 277 13.56 2.28 10.46
CA ALA A 277 15.00 2.05 10.40
C ALA A 277 15.82 3.32 10.71
N GLU A 278 15.41 4.47 10.18
CA GLU A 278 16.05 5.76 10.47
C GLU A 278 15.94 6.12 11.96
N LEU A 279 14.78 5.86 12.58
CA LEU A 279 14.59 6.08 14.02
C LEU A 279 15.49 5.19 14.85
N GLN A 280 15.56 3.90 14.53
CA GLN A 280 16.34 2.95 15.30
C GLN A 280 17.83 3.30 15.22
N ALA A 281 18.33 3.69 14.03
CA ALA A 281 19.69 4.21 13.89
C ALA A 281 19.92 5.49 14.73
N LEU A 282 18.92 6.36 14.84
CA LEU A 282 18.99 7.56 15.67
C LEU A 282 18.99 7.23 17.17
N MET A 283 18.18 6.26 17.61
CA MET A 283 18.18 5.76 18.99
C MET A 283 19.54 5.15 19.34
N ASP A 284 20.06 4.26 18.50
CA ASP A 284 21.35 3.60 18.71
C ASP A 284 22.51 4.62 18.76
N LYS A 285 22.46 5.67 17.92
CA LYS A 285 23.45 6.75 17.94
C LYS A 285 23.40 7.53 19.25
N ARG A 286 22.19 7.90 19.71
CA ARG A 286 22.00 8.63 20.97
C ARG A 286 22.36 7.80 22.19
N GLU A 287 22.12 6.49 22.15
CA GLU A 287 22.51 5.57 23.21
C GLU A 287 24.04 5.50 23.34
N ARG A 288 24.77 5.40 22.21
CA ARG A 288 26.24 5.47 22.22
C ARG A 288 26.77 6.80 22.75
N GLU A 289 26.22 7.92 22.28
CA GLU A 289 26.61 9.27 22.76
C GLU A 289 26.38 9.43 24.28
N ASN A 290 25.33 8.80 24.83
CA ASN A 290 25.07 8.81 26.27
C ASN A 290 25.95 7.83 27.07
N GLN A 291 26.43 6.76 26.44
CA GLN A 291 27.23 5.72 27.11
C GLN A 291 28.72 6.11 27.19
N GLU A 292 29.19 7.01 26.32
CA GLU A 292 30.60 7.40 26.21
C GLU A 292 31.03 8.52 27.19
N VAL A 293 30.12 9.09 27.98
CA VAL A 293 30.46 10.17 28.94
C VAL A 293 30.55 9.60 30.37
N SER A 294 31.62 8.86 30.66
CA SER A 294 32.06 8.57 32.04
C SER A 294 33.10 9.62 32.45
N GLY A 295 32.68 10.62 33.22
CA GLY A 295 33.48 11.78 33.60
C GLY A 295 34.39 11.61 34.82
N ASP A 296 34.90 10.40 35.08
CA ASP A 296 35.82 10.09 36.20
C ASP A 296 37.20 9.66 35.68
N GLU A 297 37.80 10.47 34.80
CA GLU A 297 39.27 10.53 34.68
C GLU A 297 39.70 11.96 35.01
N ASP A 298 39.95 12.20 36.30
CA ASP A 298 40.59 13.41 36.82
C ASP A 298 41.98 13.59 36.19
N GLU A 299 42.13 14.56 35.29
CA GLU A 299 43.42 15.14 34.91
C GLU A 299 43.96 15.96 36.11
N SER A 300 44.53 15.28 37.09
CA SER A 300 45.45 15.92 38.04
C SER A 300 46.82 15.98 37.39
N ASP A 301 47.04 17.00 36.55
CA ASP A 301 48.38 17.36 36.07
C ASP A 301 49.25 17.75 37.27
N GLU A 302 50.20 16.86 37.56
CA GLU A 302 51.23 16.98 38.58
C GLU A 302 52.18 18.12 38.17
N ASP A 303 52.27 19.15 39.02
CA ASP A 303 53.20 20.29 38.90
C ASP A 303 54.65 19.80 38.69
N GLY A 304 55.07 19.76 37.42
CA GLY A 304 56.45 19.57 37.01
C GLY A 304 57.27 20.82 37.31
N ILE A 305 57.91 20.83 38.47
CA ILE A 305 58.92 21.80 38.91
C ILE A 305 59.92 22.10 37.79
N VAL A 306 59.95 23.36 37.35
CA VAL A 306 60.97 23.92 36.47
C VAL A 306 62.25 24.12 37.29
N ALA A 307 63.25 23.27 37.08
CA ALA A 307 64.61 23.53 37.55
C ALA A 307 65.36 24.34 36.48
N VAL A 308 65.88 25.48 36.91
CA VAL A 308 66.60 26.51 36.15
C VAL A 308 68.11 26.25 36.20
N ASP A 309 68.78 26.42 35.06
CA ASP A 309 70.19 26.71 34.76
C ASP A 309 71.33 26.28 35.72
N GLU A 310 72.31 25.51 35.20
CA GLU A 310 73.68 25.96 34.83
C GLU A 310 74.46 24.86 34.06
#